data_AF-A0A183SGD9-F1
#
_entry.id   AF-A0A183SGD9-F1
#
_cell.length_a   1.000
_cell.length_b   1.000
_cell.length_c   1.000
_cell.angle_alpha   90.00
_cell.angle_beta   90.00
_cell.angle_gamma   90.00
#
_symmetry.space_group_name_H-M   'P 1'
#
loop_
_entity.id
_entity.type
_entity.pdbx_description
1 polymer ?
#
loop_
_entity_poly.entity_id
_entity_poly.type
_entity_poly.pdbx_seq_one_letter_code
_entity_poly.pdbx_strand_id
1 'polypeptide(L)'
;MRRNCNQITEKLEDLHAPDENVTVEARWCQLRNVIQSTAIEVLGHARRQHQDWFDDNDADISNLLTENKRLHKAYMDLRTDASKAAFFRCRRLVQQRLREMQDAWMIRKAEDIQGYADSN
;
A
#
# COMPACT_ATOMS: atom_id res chain seq x y z
N MET A 1 -7.65 -25.91 -1.11
CA MET A 1 -6.42 -26.34 -1.84
C MET A 1 -6.69 -27.32 -2.99
N ARG A 2 -7.34 -28.48 -2.79
CA ARG A 2 -7.55 -29.49 -3.87
C ARG A 2 -8.25 -29.00 -5.16
N ARG A 3 -9.21 -28.07 -5.08
CA ARG A 3 -9.93 -27.55 -6.27
C ARG A 3 -9.05 -26.71 -7.20
N ASN A 4 -8.08 -25.96 -6.66
CA ASN A 4 -7.26 -25.07 -7.48
C ASN A 4 -6.16 -25.83 -8.24
N CYS A 5 -5.64 -26.92 -7.67
CA CYS A 5 -4.70 -27.80 -8.38
C CYS A 5 -5.34 -28.41 -9.63
N ASN A 6 -6.60 -28.86 -9.55
CA ASN A 6 -7.29 -29.48 -10.68
C ASN A 6 -7.53 -28.50 -11.85
N GLN A 7 -7.83 -27.23 -11.56
CA GLN A 7 -7.97 -26.20 -12.61
C GLN A 7 -6.66 -25.93 -13.35
N ILE A 8 -5.52 -25.98 -12.64
CA ILE A 8 -4.21 -25.83 -13.27
C ILE A 8 -3.92 -27.02 -14.18
N THR A 9 -4.32 -28.23 -13.77
CA THR A 9 -4.10 -29.46 -14.56
C THR A 9 -4.92 -29.45 -15.85
N GLU A 10 -6.21 -29.08 -15.76
CA GLU A 10 -7.13 -28.99 -16.90
C GLU A 10 -6.65 -27.96 -17.94
N LYS A 11 -6.22 -26.76 -17.50
CA LYS A 11 -5.68 -25.72 -18.40
C LYS A 11 -4.33 -26.09 -19.02
N LEU A 12 -3.57 -27.01 -18.40
CA LEU A 12 -2.32 -27.52 -18.96
C LEU A 12 -2.57 -28.61 -20.02
N GLU A 13 -3.58 -29.46 -19.80
CA GLU A 13 -3.98 -30.52 -20.72
C GLU A 13 -4.57 -29.95 -22.03
N ASP A 14 -5.33 -28.85 -21.95
CA ASP A 14 -5.88 -28.15 -23.13
C ASP A 14 -4.82 -27.53 -24.06
N LEU A 15 -3.56 -27.43 -23.63
CA LEU A 15 -2.44 -26.98 -24.48
C LEU A 15 -1.88 -28.08 -25.39
N HIS A 16 -2.26 -29.34 -25.17
CA HIS A 16 -1.72 -30.47 -25.92
C HIS A 16 -2.44 -30.68 -27.27
N ALA A 17 -2.43 -29.67 -28.13
CA ALA A 17 -2.60 -29.85 -29.57
C ALA A 17 -1.33 -29.32 -30.26
N PRO A 18 -0.33 -30.18 -30.52
CA PRO A 18 0.92 -29.72 -31.13
C PRO A 18 0.65 -29.37 -32.59
N ASP A 19 0.80 -28.10 -32.96
CA ASP A 19 1.33 -27.80 -34.29
C ASP A 19 2.82 -28.16 -34.25
N GLU A 20 3.19 -29.23 -34.96
CA GLU A 20 4.53 -29.81 -34.96
C GLU A 20 5.63 -28.85 -35.43
N ASN A 21 5.28 -27.65 -35.92
CA ASN A 21 6.23 -26.62 -36.39
C ASN A 21 6.61 -25.52 -35.38
N VAL A 22 6.07 -25.55 -34.15
CA VAL A 22 6.36 -24.50 -33.16
C VAL A 22 7.73 -24.74 -32.49
N THR A 23 8.64 -23.77 -32.61
CA THR A 23 10.00 -23.84 -32.03
C THR A 23 9.96 -24.03 -30.51
N VAL A 24 11.03 -24.64 -29.95
CA VAL A 24 11.14 -24.91 -28.50
C VAL A 24 10.97 -23.63 -27.66
N GLU A 25 11.47 -22.50 -28.16
CA GLU A 25 11.34 -21.20 -27.50
C GLU A 25 9.89 -20.70 -27.46
N ALA A 26 9.12 -20.95 -28.53
CA ALA A 26 7.71 -20.60 -28.56
C ALA A 26 6.87 -21.48 -27.60
N ARG A 27 7.22 -22.77 -27.45
CA ARG A 27 6.62 -23.65 -26.44
C ARG A 27 6.93 -23.21 -25.00
N TRP A 28 8.19 -22.82 -24.74
CA TRP A 28 8.60 -22.30 -23.43
C TRP A 28 7.87 -20.98 -23.10
N CYS A 29 7.72 -20.09 -24.09
CA CYS A 29 6.95 -18.86 -23.94
C CYS A 29 5.47 -19.13 -23.60
N GLN A 30 4.84 -20.09 -24.28
CA GLN A 30 3.45 -20.48 -24.01
C GLN A 30 3.28 -21.02 -22.59
N LEU A 31 4.14 -21.94 -22.17
CA LEU A 31 4.10 -22.50 -20.82
C LEU A 31 4.24 -21.41 -19.75
N ARG A 32 5.21 -20.49 -19.92
CA ARG A 32 5.41 -19.37 -19.01
C ARG A 32 4.16 -18.49 -18.92
N ASN A 33 3.54 -18.17 -20.05
CA ASN A 33 2.37 -17.30 -20.10
C ASN A 33 1.16 -17.95 -19.39
N VAL A 34 0.96 -19.26 -19.55
CA VAL A 34 -0.14 -20.00 -18.90
C VAL A 34 0.08 -20.10 -17.39
N ILE A 35 1.30 -20.38 -16.95
CA ILE A 35 1.63 -20.39 -15.52
C ILE A 35 1.38 -19.00 -14.92
N GLN A 36 1.81 -17.94 -15.61
CA GLN A 36 1.61 -16.56 -15.15
C GLN A 36 0.13 -16.16 -15.10
N SER A 37 -0.64 -16.41 -16.17
CA SER A 37 -2.06 -16.05 -16.21
C SER A 37 -2.87 -16.83 -15.18
N THR A 38 -2.57 -18.12 -15.01
CA THR A 38 -3.25 -18.97 -14.02
C THR A 38 -2.87 -18.59 -12.59
N ALA A 39 -1.60 -18.23 -12.34
CA ALA A 39 -1.20 -17.69 -11.05
C ALA A 39 -1.95 -16.39 -10.72
N ILE A 40 -2.14 -15.50 -11.69
CA ILE A 40 -2.93 -14.28 -11.52
C ILE A 40 -4.41 -14.58 -11.25
N GLU A 41 -5.00 -15.55 -11.94
CA GLU A 41 -6.41 -15.93 -11.76
C GLU A 41 -6.67 -16.60 -10.41
N VAL A 42 -5.77 -17.47 -9.97
CA VAL A 42 -5.92 -18.27 -8.74
C VAL A 42 -5.48 -17.50 -7.50
N LEU A 43 -4.37 -16.75 -7.59
CA LEU A 43 -3.76 -16.06 -6.45
C LEU A 43 -4.01 -14.54 -6.46
N GLY A 44 -4.53 -14.00 -7.57
CA GLY A 44 -4.62 -12.56 -7.79
C GLY A 44 -3.26 -11.94 -8.12
N HIS A 45 -3.28 -10.66 -8.50
CA HIS A 45 -2.06 -9.87 -8.46
C HIS A 45 -1.70 -9.57 -7.01
N ALA A 46 -0.41 -9.67 -6.66
CA ALA A 46 0.10 -9.10 -5.42
C ALA A 46 -0.19 -7.58 -5.45
N ARG A 47 -1.28 -7.17 -4.79
CA ARG A 47 -1.58 -5.77 -4.55
C ARG A 47 -0.47 -5.25 -3.64
N ARG A 48 0.58 -4.68 -4.24
CA ARG A 48 1.42 -3.72 -3.53
C ARG A 48 0.60 -2.45 -3.36
N GLN A 49 -0.44 -2.53 -2.52
CA GLN A 49 -0.98 -1.33 -1.90
C GLN A 49 0.10 -0.90 -0.93
N HIS A 50 0.97 0.00 -1.37
CA HIS A 50 1.72 0.84 -0.45
C HIS A 50 0.69 1.76 0.21
N GLN A 51 -0.14 1.23 1.11
CA GLN A 51 -0.81 2.04 2.11
C GLN A 51 0.31 2.54 3.01
N ASP A 52 0.83 3.71 2.68
CA ASP A 52 1.66 4.44 3.61
C ASP A 52 0.77 4.98 4.73
N TRP A 53 1.41 5.46 5.80
CA TRP A 53 0.70 6.00 6.95
C TRP A 53 -0.15 7.25 6.61
N PHE A 54 -0.02 7.81 5.40
CA PHE A 54 -0.66 9.06 5.02
C PHE A 54 -2.09 8.86 4.54
N ASP A 55 -2.35 7.84 3.71
CA ASP A 55 -3.66 7.61 3.10
C ASP A 55 -4.81 7.49 4.12
N ASP A 56 -4.57 6.77 5.22
CA ASP A 56 -5.56 6.60 6.31
C ASP A 56 -5.81 7.90 7.11
N ASN A 57 -4.89 8.86 7.05
CA ASN A 57 -4.87 10.07 7.89
C ASN A 57 -5.09 11.37 7.08
N ASP A 58 -5.28 11.31 5.76
CA ASP A 58 -5.30 12.47 4.86
C ASP A 58 -6.27 13.58 5.30
N ALA A 59 -7.48 13.20 5.72
CA ALA A 59 -8.49 14.15 6.20
C ALA A 59 -8.03 14.89 7.47
N ASP A 60 -7.46 14.18 8.44
CA ASP A 60 -6.98 14.77 9.69
C ASP A 60 -5.75 15.65 9.46
N ILE A 61 -4.83 15.22 8.59
CA ILE A 61 -3.66 16.00 8.18
C ILE A 61 -4.11 17.29 7.48
N SER A 62 -5.08 17.20 6.58
CA SER A 62 -5.66 18.35 5.88
C SER A 62 -6.29 19.36 6.85
N ASN A 63 -7.00 18.89 7.87
CA ASN A 63 -7.57 19.74 8.93
C ASN A 63 -6.47 20.44 9.75
N LEU A 64 -5.45 19.69 10.20
CA LEU A 64 -4.31 20.22 10.94
C LEU A 64 -3.56 21.31 10.15
N LEU A 65 -3.33 21.08 8.86
CA LEU A 65 -2.66 22.03 7.98
C LEU A 65 -3.51 23.29 7.73
N THR A 66 -4.83 23.14 7.62
CA THR A 66 -5.75 24.26 7.43
C THR A 66 -5.70 25.22 8.62
N GLU A 67 -5.75 24.69 9.84
CA GLU A 67 -5.67 25.50 11.05
C GLU A 67 -4.28 26.14 11.21
N ASN A 68 -3.22 25.41 10.88
CA ASN A 68 -1.85 25.94 10.91
C ASN A 68 -1.68 27.13 9.95
N LYS A 69 -2.20 27.00 8.72
CA LYS A 69 -2.19 28.07 7.71
C LYS A 69 -3.01 29.28 8.18
N ARG A 70 -4.17 29.07 8.79
CA ARG A 70 -5.01 30.15 9.33
C ARG A 70 -4.27 30.96 10.39
N LEU A 71 -3.64 30.29 11.34
CA LEU A 71 -2.88 30.95 12.41
C LEU A 71 -1.58 31.58 11.92
N HIS A 72 -0.92 30.97 10.93
CA HIS A 72 0.24 31.56 10.27
C HIS A 72 -0.12 32.89 9.59
N LYS A 73 -1.25 32.93 8.88
CA LYS A 73 -1.77 34.16 8.26
C LYS A 73 -2.04 35.23 9.32
N ALA A 74 -2.77 34.89 10.38
CA ALA A 74 -3.05 35.84 11.48
C ALA A 74 -1.77 36.38 12.15
N TYR A 75 -0.74 35.54 12.29
CA TYR A 75 0.56 35.97 12.79
C TYR A 75 1.27 36.92 11.82
N MET A 76 1.21 36.68 10.51
CA MET A 76 1.81 37.57 9.52
C MET A 76 1.09 38.91 9.40
N ASP A 77 -0.24 38.91 9.52
CA ASP A 77 -1.06 40.13 9.40
C ASP A 77 -0.90 41.04 10.64
N LEU A 78 -0.88 40.48 11.85
CA LEU A 78 -0.93 41.25 13.09
C LEU A 78 0.40 41.33 13.85
N ARG A 79 1.28 40.33 13.71
CA ARG A 79 2.63 40.23 14.34
C ARG A 79 2.69 40.54 15.85
N THR A 80 1.64 40.28 16.61
CA THR A 80 1.62 40.41 18.09
C THR A 80 2.18 39.17 18.77
N ASP A 81 2.64 39.31 20.02
CA ASP A 81 3.11 38.18 20.84
C ASP A 81 2.03 37.10 21.02
N ALA A 82 0.76 37.50 21.13
CA ALA A 82 -0.36 36.56 21.21
C ALA A 82 -0.51 35.74 19.92
N SER A 83 -0.48 36.39 18.75
CA SER A 83 -0.59 35.70 17.45
C SER A 83 0.60 34.78 17.17
N LYS A 84 1.81 35.23 17.54
CA LYS A 84 3.05 34.45 17.50
C LYS A 84 2.92 33.21 18.38
N ALA A 85 2.50 33.38 19.63
CA ALA A 85 2.33 32.27 20.57
C ALA A 85 1.27 31.27 20.09
N ALA A 86 0.15 31.73 19.53
CA ALA A 86 -0.90 30.87 18.99
C ALA A 86 -0.38 30.02 17.81
N PHE A 87 0.31 30.65 16.86
CA PHE A 87 0.89 29.94 15.72
C PHE A 87 1.91 28.87 16.14
N PHE A 88 2.87 29.22 17.02
CA PHE A 88 3.89 28.26 17.46
C PHE A 88 3.29 27.13 18.32
N ARG A 89 2.24 27.38 19.11
CA ARG A 89 1.51 26.32 19.82
C ARG A 89 0.84 25.37 18.84
N CYS A 90 0.10 25.88 17.86
CA CYS A 90 -0.51 25.06 16.83
C CYS A 90 0.54 24.26 16.05
N ARG A 91 1.67 24.88 15.65
CA ARG A 91 2.74 24.17 14.94
C ARG A 91 3.30 23.00 15.73
N ARG A 92 3.49 23.15 17.04
CA ARG A 92 3.91 22.04 17.91
C ARG A 92 2.86 20.92 17.95
N LEU A 93 1.58 21.27 18.07
CA LEU A 93 0.49 20.29 18.06
C LEU A 93 0.43 19.51 16.74
N VAL A 94 0.56 20.20 15.60
CA VAL A 94 0.60 19.55 14.28
C VAL A 94 1.78 18.58 14.19
N GLN A 95 2.98 19.01 14.62
CA GLN A 95 4.16 18.14 14.62
C GLN A 95 4.00 16.92 15.53
N GLN A 96 3.38 17.09 16.70
CA GLN A 96 3.09 16.00 17.62
C GLN A 96 2.11 15.00 16.98
N ARG A 97 0.98 15.46 16.45
CA ARG A 97 -0.03 14.59 15.84
C ARG A 97 0.51 13.80 14.64
N LEU A 98 1.29 14.44 13.78
CA LEU A 98 1.92 13.76 12.65
C LEU A 98 2.87 12.64 13.10
N ARG A 99 3.58 12.85 14.22
CA ARG A 99 4.45 11.82 14.79
C ARG A 99 3.64 10.67 15.37
N GLU A 100 2.58 10.96 16.12
CA GLU A 100 1.68 9.93 16.67
C GLU A 100 1.06 9.06 15.57
N MET A 101 0.64 9.65 14.45
CA MET A 101 0.10 8.92 13.29
C MET A 101 1.15 8.00 12.64
N GLN A 102 2.39 8.48 12.49
CA GLN A 102 3.50 7.67 11.99
C GLN A 102 3.84 6.52 12.93
N ASP A 103 3.93 6.80 14.23
CA ASP A 103 4.27 5.81 15.25
C ASP A 103 3.20 4.70 15.30
N ALA A 104 1.91 5.07 15.22
CA ALA A 104 0.82 4.11 15.17
C ALA A 104 0.91 3.17 13.95
N TRP A 105 1.25 3.71 12.78
CA TRP A 105 1.45 2.88 11.58
C TRP A 105 2.68 1.96 11.71
N MET A 106 3.77 2.45 12.30
CA MET A 106 4.98 1.65 12.56
C MET A 106 4.70 0.50 13.51
N ILE A 107 3.94 0.73 14.59
CA ILE A 107 3.52 -0.31 15.53
C ILE A 107 2.69 -1.38 14.81
N ARG A 108 1.66 -0.97 14.06
CA ARG A 108 0.82 -1.89 13.28
C ARG A 108 1.65 -2.72 12.30
N LYS A 109 2.64 -2.12 11.65
CA LYS A 109 3.52 -2.85 10.72
C LYS A 109 4.45 -3.82 11.44
N ALA A 110 4.93 -3.50 12.62
CA ALA A 110 5.72 -4.44 13.43
C ALA A 110 4.89 -5.65 13.85
N GLU A 111 3.64 -5.43 14.26
CA GLU A 111 2.68 -6.48 14.60
C GLU A 111 2.36 -7.39 13.41
N ASP A 112 2.12 -6.81 12.22
CA ASP A 112 1.91 -7.56 10.98
C ASP A 112 3.09 -8.53 10.73
N ILE A 113 4.33 -8.02 10.79
CA ILE A 113 5.55 -8.79 10.55
C ILE A 113 5.71 -9.91 11.58
N GLN A 114 5.47 -9.62 12.85
CA GLN A 114 5.53 -10.61 13.92
C GLN A 114 4.49 -11.71 13.72
N GLY A 115 3.26 -11.34 13.32
CA GLY A 115 2.19 -12.29 13.04
C GLY A 115 2.55 -13.29 11.94
N TYR A 116 3.29 -12.87 10.91
CA TYR A 116 3.80 -13.80 9.88
C TYR A 116 4.87 -14.75 10.43
N ALA A 117 5.68 -14.32 11.39
CA ALA A 117 6.69 -15.18 12.02
C ALA A 117 6.06 -16.22 12.96
N ASP A 118 5.02 -15.84 13.70
CA ASP A 118 4.35 -16.70 14.69
C ASP A 118 3.39 -17.72 14.05
N SER A 119 2.97 -17.49 12.81
CA SER A 119 2.03 -18.36 12.08
C SER A 119 2.70 -19.48 11.27
N ASN A 120 4.02 -19.68 11.43
CA ASN A 120 4.81 -20.70 10.70
C ASN A 120 5.35 -21.81 11.61
#